data_AF-A0A8S8YVT5-F1
#
_entry.id   AF-A0A8S8YVT5-F1
#
_cell.length_a   1.000
_cell.length_b   1.000
_cell.length_c   1.000
_cell.angle_alpha   90.00
_cell.angle_beta   90.00
_cell.angle_gamma   90.00
#
_symmetry.space_group_name_H-M   'P 1'
#
loop_
_entity.id
_entity.type
_entity.pdbx_description
1 polymer ?
#
loop_
_entity_poly.entity_id
_entity_poly.type
_entity_poly.pdbx_seq_one_letter_code
_entity_poly.pdbx_strand_id
1 'polypeptide(L)'
;MMDEKGRSLAQSVWPRMDRKAGAITELTIRQLRNRVSTWVVLSVGALVMALLLAFYIDGIRDEFDPIDNDGDSEDWDNDGYPRGQEDKFGTSDWDGDEYPGSGYYIRTGENRLER
;
A
#
# COMPACT_ATOMS: atom_id res chain seq x y z
N MET A 1 25.31 52.99 33.14
CA MET A 1 24.19 53.37 34.03
C MET A 1 22.93 53.45 33.16
N MET A 2 21.88 52.69 33.45
CA MET A 2 20.64 52.75 32.65
C MET A 2 19.93 54.10 32.89
N ASP A 3 19.63 54.79 31.79
CA ASP A 3 18.81 56.01 31.75
C ASP A 3 17.44 55.77 32.43
N GLU A 4 16.91 56.79 33.11
CA GLU A 4 15.61 56.76 33.81
C GLU A 4 14.48 56.32 32.87
N LYS A 5 14.54 56.72 31.60
CA LYS A 5 13.59 56.27 30.57
C LYS A 5 13.69 54.77 30.29
N GLY A 6 14.91 54.20 30.27
CA GLY A 6 15.12 52.77 30.11
C GLY A 6 14.57 51.96 31.29
N ARG A 7 14.68 52.50 32.51
CA ARG A 7 14.13 51.88 33.73
C ARG A 7 12.60 51.91 33.74
N SER A 8 11.98 53.03 33.35
CA SER A 8 10.52 53.14 33.32
C SER A 8 9.88 52.28 32.22
N LEU A 9 10.55 52.15 31.07
CA LEU A 9 10.16 51.23 30.01
C LEU A 9 10.31 49.78 30.44
N ALA A 10 11.43 49.39 31.07
CA ALA A 10 11.61 48.05 31.59
C ALA A 10 10.55 47.67 32.62
N GLN A 11 10.14 48.60 33.49
CA GLN A 11 9.11 48.34 34.51
C GLN A 11 7.68 48.26 33.95
N SER A 12 7.40 48.88 32.80
CA SER A 12 6.04 48.95 32.24
C SER A 12 5.82 48.00 31.05
N VAL A 13 6.82 47.86 30.18
CA VAL A 13 6.76 47.03 28.98
C VAL A 13 6.97 45.58 29.35
N TRP A 14 7.96 45.27 30.20
CA TRP A 14 8.33 43.88 30.46
C TRP A 14 7.19 43.07 31.10
N PRO A 15 6.48 43.57 32.13
CA PRO A 15 5.36 42.84 32.71
C PRO A 15 4.14 42.73 31.79
N ARG A 16 4.01 43.63 30.81
CA ARG A 16 2.92 43.60 29.83
C ARG A 16 3.24 42.64 28.69
N MET A 17 4.51 42.54 28.30
CA MET A 17 4.98 41.62 27.27
C MET A 17 4.98 40.18 27.77
N ASP A 18 5.35 39.93 29.02
CA ASP A 18 5.30 38.60 29.65
C ASP A 18 3.86 38.06 29.73
N ARG A 19 2.90 38.89 30.16
CA ARG A 19 1.47 38.55 30.14
C ARG A 19 0.92 38.23 28.75
N LYS A 20 1.37 38.98 27.72
CA LYS A 20 1.00 38.72 26.34
C LYS A 20 1.62 37.41 25.82
N ALA A 21 2.89 37.18 26.11
CA ALA A 21 3.59 35.96 25.75
C ALA A 21 2.90 34.75 26.40
N GLY A 22 2.58 34.79 27.70
CA GLY A 22 1.85 33.74 28.39
C GLY A 22 0.47 33.47 27.78
N ALA A 23 -0.29 34.50 27.42
CA ALA A 23 -1.59 34.33 26.77
C ALA A 23 -1.48 33.69 25.37
N ILE A 24 -0.44 34.06 24.60
CA ILE A 24 -0.16 33.45 23.29
C ILE A 24 0.26 31.99 23.49
N THR A 25 1.15 31.69 24.44
CA THR A 25 1.58 30.32 24.72
C THR A 25 0.41 29.44 25.19
N GLU A 26 -0.45 29.94 26.07
CA GLU A 26 -1.66 29.23 26.49
C GLU A 26 -2.61 28.99 25.31
N LEU A 27 -2.80 30.00 24.45
CA LEU A 27 -3.58 29.87 23.22
C LEU A 27 -2.98 28.83 22.27
N THR A 28 -1.66 28.84 22.07
CA THR A 28 -0.94 27.90 21.21
C THR A 28 -1.05 26.47 21.72
N ILE A 29 -0.87 26.24 23.03
CA ILE A 29 -1.00 24.91 23.64
C ILE A 29 -2.43 24.38 23.49
N ARG A 30 -3.44 25.24 23.69
CA ARG A 30 -4.86 24.89 23.50
C ARG A 30 -5.19 24.56 22.04
N GLN A 31 -4.63 25.32 21.10
CA GLN A 31 -4.78 25.08 19.66
C GLN A 31 -4.07 23.82 19.19
N LEU A 32 -2.95 23.42 19.82
CA LEU A 32 -2.23 22.19 19.50
C LEU A 32 -2.99 20.96 20.00
N ARG A 33 -3.50 21.02 21.24
CA ARG A 33 -4.22 19.91 21.87
C ARG A 33 -5.56 19.58 21.21
N ASN A 34 -6.25 20.59 20.68
CA ASN A 34 -7.53 20.40 20.00
C ASN A 34 -7.39 19.98 18.52
N ARG A 35 -6.17 19.88 17.99
CA ARG A 35 -5.92 19.62 16.57
C ARG A 35 -5.30 18.23 16.36
N VAL A 36 -5.83 17.20 17.01
CA VAL A 36 -5.83 15.86 16.39
C VAL A 36 -6.65 16.02 15.12
N SER A 37 -5.93 16.38 14.06
CA SER A 37 -6.49 16.88 12.83
C SER A 37 -7.35 15.78 12.24
N THR A 38 -8.56 16.09 11.78
CA THR A 38 -9.39 15.15 11.00
C THR A 38 -8.58 14.48 9.89
N TRP A 39 -7.59 15.19 9.35
CA TRP A 39 -6.61 14.69 8.39
C TRP A 39 -5.71 13.58 8.94
N VAL A 40 -5.27 13.64 10.19
CA VAL A 40 -4.49 12.56 10.82
C VAL A 40 -5.33 11.30 10.94
N VAL A 41 -6.58 11.43 11.41
CA VAL A 41 -7.50 10.28 11.52
C VAL A 41 -7.81 9.69 10.15
N LEU A 42 -8.07 10.55 9.16
CA LEU A 42 -8.33 10.14 7.77
C LEU A 42 -7.10 9.45 7.16
N SER A 43 -5.89 9.97 7.37
CA SER A 43 -4.65 9.36 6.89
C SER A 43 -4.40 8.00 7.52
N VAL A 44 -4.60 7.87 8.83
CA VAL A 44 -4.45 6.58 9.53
C VAL A 44 -5.50 5.58 9.04
N GLY A 45 -6.76 6.02 8.89
CA GLY A 45 -7.83 5.20 8.34
C GLY A 45 -7.53 4.72 6.91
N ALA A 46 -7.09 5.62 6.03
CA ALA A 46 -6.70 5.28 4.67
C ALA A 46 -5.52 4.29 4.62
N LEU A 47 -4.52 4.45 5.50
CA LEU A 47 -3.40 3.51 5.63
C LEU A 47 -3.86 2.11 6.04
N VAL A 48 -4.76 2.01 7.02
CA VAL A 48 -5.34 0.73 7.45
C VAL A 48 -6.13 0.09 6.31
N MET A 49 -6.96 0.86 5.60
CA MET A 49 -7.72 0.35 4.45
C MET A 49 -6.81 -0.13 3.31
N ALA A 50 -5.71 0.58 3.04
CA ALA A 50 -4.72 0.18 2.05
C ALA A 50 -3.99 -1.12 2.43
N LEU A 51 -3.64 -1.28 3.72
CA LEU A 51 -3.05 -2.52 4.23
C LEU A 51 -4.02 -3.70 4.11
N LEU A 52 -5.29 -3.52 4.50
CA LEU A 52 -6.32 -4.55 4.34
C LEU A 52 -6.51 -4.93 2.87
N LEU A 53 -6.53 -3.95 1.97
CA LEU A 53 -6.64 -4.19 0.53
C LEU A 53 -5.44 -4.99 0.01
N ALA A 54 -4.22 -4.69 0.47
CA ALA A 54 -3.03 -5.43 0.07
C ALA A 54 -3.12 -6.91 0.47
N PHE A 55 -3.53 -7.20 1.71
CA PHE A 55 -3.74 -8.59 2.15
C PHE A 55 -4.89 -9.28 1.42
N TYR A 56 -5.95 -8.55 1.09
CA TYR A 56 -7.06 -9.09 0.30
C TYR A 56 -6.63 -9.47 -1.12
N ILE A 57 -5.86 -8.60 -1.78
CA ILE A 57 -5.31 -8.87 -3.11
C ILE A 57 -4.35 -10.05 -3.05
N ASP A 58 -3.51 -10.12 -2.02
CA ASP A 58 -2.58 -11.23 -1.83
C ASP A 58 -3.34 -12.57 -1.67
N GLY A 59 -4.37 -12.59 -0.82
CA GLY A 59 -5.19 -13.80 -0.61
C GLY A 59 -5.94 -14.25 -1.86
N ILE A 60 -6.46 -13.33 -2.67
CA ILE A 60 -7.16 -13.70 -3.92
C ILE A 60 -6.19 -14.14 -5.01
N ARG A 61 -4.95 -13.64 -5.02
CA ARG A 61 -3.96 -14.01 -6.04
C ARG A 61 -3.53 -15.48 -5.96
N ASP A 62 -3.57 -16.08 -4.78
CA ASP A 62 -3.21 -17.49 -4.61
C ASP A 62 -4.32 -18.46 -5.11
N GLU A 63 -5.55 -17.99 -5.34
CA GLU A 63 -6.70 -18.85 -5.66
C GLU A 63 -7.06 -18.94 -7.16
N PHE A 64 -6.46 -18.13 -8.03
CA PHE A 64 -6.78 -18.14 -9.46
C PHE A 64 -5.67 -18.79 -10.29
N ASP A 65 -5.70 -20.11 -10.37
CA ASP A 65 -5.17 -20.79 -11.55
C ASP A 65 -6.12 -20.46 -12.71
N PRO A 66 -5.66 -19.81 -13.80
CA PRO A 66 -6.52 -19.45 -14.91
C PRO A 66 -6.90 -20.72 -15.69
N ILE A 67 -7.89 -21.44 -15.16
CA ILE A 67 -8.58 -22.53 -15.86
C ILE A 67 -9.68 -21.87 -16.68
N ASP A 68 -9.69 -22.17 -17.98
CA ASP A 68 -10.75 -21.77 -18.92
C ASP A 68 -12.12 -22.19 -18.37
N ASN A 69 -13.06 -21.24 -18.28
CA ASN A 69 -14.36 -21.42 -17.65
C ASN A 69 -15.52 -20.90 -18.53
N ASP A 70 -15.24 -20.50 -19.76
CA ASP A 70 -16.24 -20.14 -20.77
C ASP A 70 -16.29 -21.14 -21.92
N GLY A 71 -15.39 -22.12 -21.93
CA GLY A 71 -15.50 -23.31 -22.78
C GLY A 71 -15.29 -22.99 -24.25
N ASP A 72 -14.58 -21.90 -24.54
CA ASP A 72 -14.05 -21.59 -25.85
C ASP A 72 -12.59 -22.05 -26.02
N SER A 73 -12.01 -22.68 -25.00
CA SER A 73 -10.80 -23.49 -25.11
C SER A 73 -10.95 -24.57 -26.19
N GLU A 74 -10.08 -24.52 -27.19
CA GLU A 74 -9.80 -25.66 -28.06
C GLU A 74 -9.03 -26.71 -27.24
N ASP A 75 -9.55 -27.94 -27.17
CA ASP A 75 -8.91 -29.15 -26.62
C ASP A 75 -9.27 -30.29 -27.59
N TRP A 76 -8.38 -30.56 -28.53
CA TRP A 76 -8.67 -31.44 -29.66
C TRP A 76 -8.42 -32.92 -29.34
N ASP A 77 -7.50 -33.22 -28.44
CA ASP A 77 -7.20 -34.59 -28.02
C ASP A 77 -7.94 -35.04 -26.74
N ASN A 78 -8.66 -34.11 -26.10
CA ASN A 78 -9.49 -34.32 -24.91
C ASN A 78 -8.69 -34.86 -23.72
N ASP A 79 -7.45 -34.42 -23.58
CA ASP A 79 -6.54 -34.81 -22.51
C ASP A 79 -6.79 -34.03 -21.19
N GLY A 80 -7.65 -33.00 -21.26
CA GLY A 80 -8.06 -32.16 -20.15
C GLY A 80 -7.28 -30.85 -20.01
N TYR A 81 -6.40 -30.53 -20.97
CA TYR A 81 -5.62 -29.30 -21.00
C TYR A 81 -5.95 -28.49 -22.27
N PRO A 82 -6.44 -27.24 -22.15
CA PRO A 82 -6.67 -26.38 -23.32
C PRO A 82 -5.41 -26.09 -24.12
N ARG A 83 -5.54 -25.93 -25.45
CA ARG A 83 -4.49 -25.52 -26.39
C ARG A 83 -3.62 -24.36 -25.91
N GLY A 84 -4.21 -23.35 -25.27
CA GLY A 84 -3.47 -22.20 -24.75
C GLY A 84 -2.50 -22.56 -23.62
N GLN A 85 -2.82 -23.60 -22.84
CA GLN A 85 -1.95 -24.17 -21.83
C GLN A 85 -0.85 -25.01 -22.50
N GLU A 86 -1.19 -25.81 -23.49
CA GLU A 86 -0.24 -26.66 -24.21
C GLU A 86 0.78 -25.85 -25.02
N ASP A 87 0.37 -24.78 -25.71
CA ASP A 87 1.25 -23.82 -26.39
C ASP A 87 2.28 -23.19 -25.43
N LYS A 88 1.90 -22.98 -24.17
CA LYS A 88 2.76 -22.40 -23.14
C LYS A 88 3.80 -23.38 -22.62
N PHE A 89 3.42 -24.64 -22.47
CA PHE A 89 4.28 -25.70 -21.93
C PHE A 89 4.96 -26.55 -23.01
N GLY A 90 4.64 -26.30 -24.27
CA GLY A 90 5.22 -26.95 -25.44
C GLY A 90 4.71 -28.38 -25.66
N THR A 91 3.48 -28.68 -25.24
CA THR A 91 2.81 -29.96 -25.49
C THR A 91 1.86 -29.88 -26.68
N SER A 92 1.46 -31.03 -27.21
CA SER A 92 0.68 -31.11 -28.45
C SER A 92 -0.80 -31.32 -28.18
N ASP A 93 -1.63 -30.37 -28.62
CA ASP A 93 -3.11 -30.42 -28.71
C ASP A 93 -3.66 -31.44 -29.72
N TRP A 94 -2.93 -32.53 -29.95
CA TRP A 94 -3.29 -33.59 -30.89
C TRP A 94 -2.85 -34.96 -30.38
N ASP A 95 -2.12 -34.99 -29.26
CA ASP A 95 -1.55 -36.20 -28.69
C ASP A 95 -1.94 -36.28 -27.21
N GLY A 96 -3.08 -36.92 -26.93
CA GLY A 96 -3.63 -36.99 -25.58
C GLY A 96 -2.86 -37.87 -24.59
N ASP A 97 -1.67 -38.35 -24.97
CA ASP A 97 -0.68 -38.95 -24.07
C ASP A 97 0.42 -37.93 -23.67
N GLU A 98 0.41 -36.70 -24.22
CA GLU A 98 1.39 -35.63 -24.00
C GLU A 98 0.84 -34.51 -23.10
N TYR A 99 0.91 -34.72 -21.79
CA TYR A 99 0.43 -33.73 -20.84
C TYR A 99 1.47 -32.66 -20.52
N PRO A 100 1.09 -31.38 -20.34
CA PRO A 100 1.98 -30.35 -19.82
C PRO A 100 2.45 -30.73 -18.40
N GLY A 101 3.68 -31.27 -18.30
CA GLY A 101 4.29 -31.72 -17.04
C GLY A 101 4.62 -30.55 -16.10
N SER A 102 4.66 -30.67 -14.77
CA SER A 102 4.74 -31.80 -13.86
C SER A 102 4.01 -31.42 -12.56
N GLY A 103 3.89 -32.32 -11.57
CA GLY A 103 3.37 -32.01 -10.22
C GLY A 103 4.14 -30.94 -9.41
N TYR A 104 4.94 -30.11 -10.07
CA TYR A 104 5.67 -28.98 -9.51
C TYR A 104 5.47 -27.73 -10.38
N TYR A 105 5.08 -26.65 -9.72
CA TYR A 105 4.91 -25.32 -10.29
C TYR A 105 6.25 -24.77 -10.84
N ILE A 106 6.33 -24.49 -12.13
CA ILE A 106 7.43 -23.71 -12.73
C ILE A 106 6.99 -22.25 -12.80
N ARG A 107 7.63 -21.40 -12.00
CA ARG A 107 7.37 -19.95 -11.98
C ARG A 107 7.85 -19.33 -13.29
N THR A 108 6.92 -18.73 -14.05
CA THR A 108 7.27 -17.96 -15.25
C THR A 108 8.20 -16.80 -14.87
N GLY A 109 9.49 -16.94 -15.21
CA GLY A 109 10.55 -15.98 -14.87
C GLY A 109 11.93 -16.60 -14.64
N GLU A 110 12.02 -17.92 -14.49
CA GLU A 110 13.29 -18.63 -14.20
C GLU A 110 14.01 -19.18 -15.46
N ASN A 111 13.59 -18.82 -16.68
CA ASN A 111 14.34 -19.14 -17.91
C ASN A 111 15.25 -17.99 -18.34
N ARG A 112 16.01 -17.46 -17.40
CA ARG A 112 17.27 -16.77 -17.72
C ARG A 112 18.33 -17.37 -16.82
N LEU A 113 18.88 -18.51 -17.21
CA LEU A 113 20.30 -18.87 -17.20
C LEU A 113 20.45 -20.35 -17.61
N GLU A 114 21.23 -20.57 -18.67
CA GLU A 114 21.78 -21.86 -19.16
C GLU A 114 20.79 -22.80 -19.89
N ARG A 115 20.90 -23.10 -21.18
CA ARG A 115 21.97 -23.06 -22.19
C ARG A 115 21.39 -22.78 -23.57
#